data_AF-A0A132GTW4-F1
#
_entry.id   AF-A0A132GTW4-F1
#
_cell.length_a   1.000
_cell.length_b   1.000
_cell.length_c   1.000
_cell.angle_alpha   90.00
_cell.angle_beta   90.00
_cell.angle_gamma   90.00
#
_symmetry.space_group_name_H-M   'P 1'
#
loop_
_entity.id
_entity.type
_entity.pdbx_description
1 polymer ?
#
loop_
_entity_poly.entity_id
_entity_poly.type
_entity_poly.pdbx_seq_one_letter_code
_entity_poly.pdbx_strand_id
1 'polypeptide(L)' 'MQMYRRNGYDITMDVIAHSLGMLGPTEIFYSFDTYQFNDYNRYDATMIDARHKEEMRDTQFPKDLERAYELGKRLVNAAK' A
#
# COMPACT_ATOMS: atom_id res chain seq x y z
N MET A 1 1.57 -6.52 7.34
CA MET A 1 1.87 -7.80 6.65
C MET A 1 1.18 -9.03 7.25
N GLN A 2 1.04 -9.17 8.58
CA GLN A 2 0.37 -10.37 9.15
C GLN A 2 -1.08 -10.53 8.68
N MET A 3 -1.89 -9.47 8.69
CA MET A 3 -3.27 -9.50 8.17
C MET A 3 -3.33 -9.84 6.68
N TYR A 4 -2.42 -9.26 5.89
CA TYR A 4 -2.32 -9.46 4.45
C TYR A 4 -2.10 -10.95 4.10
N ARG A 5 -1.15 -11.60 4.76
CA ARG A 5 -0.92 -13.04 4.61
C ARG A 5 -2.05 -13.90 5.19
N ARG A 6 -2.60 -13.51 6.34
CA ARG A 6 -3.72 -14.23 6.97
C ARG A 6 -4.95 -14.31 6.05
N ASN A 7 -5.20 -13.27 5.26
CA ASN A 7 -6.31 -13.23 4.32
C ASN A 7 -5.98 -13.84 2.94
N GLY A 8 -4.78 -14.42 2.76
CA GLY A 8 -4.35 -15.04 1.50
C GLY A 8 -4.06 -14.04 0.37
N TYR A 9 -3.87 -12.76 0.70
CA TYR A 9 -3.58 -11.75 -0.32
C TYR A 9 -2.17 -11.87 -0.87
N ASP A 10 -1.23 -12.47 -0.14
CA ASP A 10 0.09 -12.83 -0.66
C ASP A 10 -0.02 -13.72 -1.89
N ILE A 11 -0.77 -14.81 -1.79
CA ILE A 11 -0.99 -15.73 -2.92
C ILE A 11 -1.71 -15.00 -4.06
N THR A 12 -2.79 -14.27 -3.74
CA THR A 12 -3.63 -13.64 -4.76
C THR A 12 -2.87 -12.56 -5.53
N MET A 13 -2.13 -11.69 -4.83
CA MET A 13 -1.38 -10.63 -5.49
C MET A 13 -0.14 -11.15 -6.20
N ASP A 14 0.50 -12.23 -5.72
CA ASP A 14 1.59 -12.88 -6.45
C ASP A 14 1.12 -13.42 -7.80
N VAL A 15 -0.05 -14.07 -7.85
CA VAL A 15 -0.66 -14.56 -9.10
C VAL A 15 -0.99 -13.39 -10.04
N ILE A 16 -1.55 -12.29 -9.51
CA ILE A 16 -1.87 -11.10 -10.30
C ILE A 16 -0.59 -10.46 -10.84
N ALA A 17 0.44 -10.29 -10.00
CA ALA A 17 1.71 -9.69 -10.40
C ALA A 17 2.41 -10.54 -11.46
N HIS A 18 2.37 -11.87 -11.33
CA HIS A 18 2.90 -12.78 -12.35
C HIS A 18 2.17 -12.63 -13.69
N SER A 19 0.84 -12.54 -13.65
CA SER A 19 0.01 -12.37 -14.85
C SER A 19 0.27 -11.02 -15.53
N LEU A 20 0.37 -9.94 -14.75
CA LEU A 20 0.71 -8.61 -15.25
C LEU A 20 2.15 -8.52 -15.77
N GLY A 21 3.05 -9.40 -15.30
CA GLY A 21 4.42 -9.54 -15.80
C GLY A 21 4.51 -9.76 -17.32
N MET A 22 3.46 -10.31 -17.95
CA MET A 22 3.39 -10.43 -19.41
C MET A 22 3.33 -9.06 -20.12
N LEU A 23 2.84 -8.02 -19.44
CA LEU A 23 2.73 -6.66 -19.98
C LEU A 23 4.01 -5.84 -19.74
N GLY A 24 4.93 -6.32 -18.91
CA GLY A 24 6.19 -5.67 -18.58
C GLY A 24 6.62 -5.86 -17.12
N PRO A 25 7.76 -5.25 -16.72
CA PRO A 25 8.26 -5.33 -15.35
C PRO A 25 7.19 -4.94 -14.33
N THR A 26 6.88 -5.88 -13.43
CA THR A 26 5.80 -5.74 -12.44
C THR A 26 6.34 -6.03 -11.04
N GLU A 27 6.08 -5.12 -10.09
CA GLU A 27 6.42 -5.27 -8.67
C GLU A 27 5.16 -5.05 -7.81
N ILE A 28 5.03 -5.78 -6.70
CA ILE A 28 3.97 -5.56 -5.71
C ILE A 28 4.39 -4.44 -4.76
N PHE A 29 3.55 -3.41 -4.65
CA PHE A 29 3.76 -2.28 -3.74
C PHE A 29 2.73 -2.28 -2.61
N TYR A 30 3.19 -2.21 -1.36
CA TYR A 30 2.38 -2.32 -0.16
C TYR A 30 2.17 -0.96 0.53
N SER A 31 0.92 -0.48 0.55
CA SER A 31 0.48 0.74 1.26
C SER A 31 -0.99 0.59 1.68
N PHE A 32 -1.26 0.07 2.88
CA PHE A 32 -2.60 -0.39 3.29
C PHE A 32 -3.05 0.02 4.71
N ASP A 33 -2.34 0.92 5.39
CA ASP A 33 -2.73 1.47 6.70
C ASP A 33 -2.82 3.00 6.64
N THR A 34 -3.71 3.48 5.79
CA THR A 34 -3.80 4.91 5.43
C THR A 34 -4.71 5.70 6.37
N TYR A 35 -4.80 7.01 6.18
CA TYR A 35 -5.76 7.89 6.85
C TYR A 35 -6.93 8.18 5.89
N GLN A 36 -8.11 7.64 6.17
CA GLN A 36 -9.23 7.62 5.20
C GLN A 36 -10.06 8.91 5.19
N PHE A 37 -10.20 9.56 6.34
CA PHE A 37 -11.07 10.73 6.51
C PHE A 37 -10.28 11.88 7.13
N ASN A 38 -10.53 13.11 6.68
CA ASN A 38 -9.90 14.29 7.29
C ASN A 38 -10.34 14.51 8.74
N ASP A 39 -11.54 14.06 9.09
CA ASP A 39 -12.08 14.12 10.45
C ASP A 39 -12.94 12.89 10.71
N TYR A 40 -12.46 12.00 11.58
CA TYR A 40 -13.15 10.76 11.94
C TYR A 40 -14.38 11.00 12.81
N ASN A 41 -14.52 12.15 13.49
CA ASN A 41 -15.69 12.45 14.31
C ASN A 41 -16.96 12.64 13.48
N ARG A 42 -16.81 12.88 12.17
CA ARG A 42 -17.92 13.08 11.24
C ARG A 42 -18.54 11.77 10.75
N TYR A 43 -17.95 10.62 11.08
CA TYR A 43 -18.35 9.32 10.55
C TYR A 43 -18.48 8.30 11.68
N ASP A 44 -19.46 7.39 11.55
CA ASP A 44 -19.52 6.19 12.41
C ASP A 44 -18.45 5.19 11.96
N ALA A 45 -17.22 5.46 12.37
CA ALA A 45 -16.03 4.68 12.09
C ALA A 45 -15.56 3.94 13.35
N THR A 46 -16.49 3.40 14.14
CA THR A 46 -16.23 2.76 15.44
C THR A 46 -15.25 1.58 15.39
N MET A 47 -15.08 0.95 14.24
CA MET A 47 -14.09 -0.11 14.03
C MET A 47 -12.68 0.40 13.72
N ILE A 48 -12.49 1.72 13.57
CA ILE A 48 -11.22 2.33 13.18
C ILE A 48 -10.63 3.12 14.35
N ASP A 49 -9.41 2.77 14.75
CA ASP A 49 -8.64 3.56 15.71
C ASP A 49 -8.06 4.79 15.00
N ALA A 50 -8.77 5.93 15.12
CA ALA A 50 -8.39 7.19 14.47
C ALA A 50 -7.00 7.69 14.90
N ARG A 51 -6.61 7.45 16.17
CA ARG A 51 -5.30 7.86 16.68
C ARG A 51 -4.18 7.04 16.05
N HIS A 52 -4.36 5.72 15.97
CA HIS A 52 -3.43 4.85 15.25
C HIS A 52 -3.31 5.26 13.77
N LYS A 53 -4.43 5.58 13.10
CA LYS A 53 -4.39 6.04 11.70
C LYS A 53 -3.62 7.35 11.54
N GLU A 54 -3.76 8.28 12.48
CA GLU A 54 -3.01 9.54 12.49
C GLU A 54 -1.50 9.28 12.70
N GLU A 55 -1.13 8.43 13.65
CA GLU A 55 0.26 8.03 13.87
C GLU A 55 0.87 7.39 12.60
N MET A 56 0.11 6.55 11.89
CA MET A 56 0.56 5.93 10.63
C MET A 56 0.70 6.95 9.49
N ARG A 57 -0.20 7.93 9.41
CA ARG A 57 -0.11 9.05 8.44
C ARG A 57 1.18 9.83 8.63
N ASP A 58 1.60 10.05 9.87
CA ASP A 58 2.74 10.91 10.16
C ASP A 58 4.07 10.13 10.12
N THR A 59 4.04 8.81 10.32
CA THR A 59 5.26 7.98 10.41
C THR A 59 5.50 7.05 9.22
N GLN A 60 4.47 6.33 8.75
CA GLN A 60 4.61 5.30 7.72
C GLN A 60 4.34 5.86 6.32
N PHE A 61 3.33 6.71 6.17
CA PHE A 61 2.96 7.25 4.86
C PHE A 61 4.08 8.03 4.15
N PRO A 62 4.90 8.87 4.83
CA PRO A 62 6.03 9.52 4.17
C PRO A 62 7.06 8.53 3.62
N LYS A 63 7.29 7.41 4.32
CA LYS A 63 8.16 6.32 3.85
C LYS A 63 7.55 5.61 2.65
N ASP A 64 6.23 5.45 2.63
CA ASP A 64 5.52 4.85 1.49
C ASP A 64 5.65 5.76 0.25
N LEU A 65 5.53 7.08 0.42
CA LEU A 65 5.76 8.05 -0.65
C LEU A 65 7.18 7.98 -1.22
N GLU A 66 8.20 7.92 -0.34
CA GLU A 66 9.60 7.77 -0.76
C GLU A 66 9.81 6.47 -1.55
N ARG A 67 9.29 5.34 -1.04
CA ARG A 67 9.38 4.04 -1.72
C ARG A 67 8.64 4.04 -3.07
N ALA A 68 7.50 4.71 -3.16
CA ALA A 68 6.74 4.85 -4.40
C ALA A 68 7.50 5.68 -5.44
N TYR A 69 8.16 6.76 -5.01
CA TYR A 69 9.02 7.57 -5.89
C TYR A 69 10.20 6.76 -6.43
N GLU A 70 10.89 6.01 -5.56
CA GLU A 70 12.00 5.15 -5.97
C GLU A 70 11.55 4.00 -6.87
N LEU A 71 10.35 3.44 -6.64
CA LEU A 71 9.75 2.46 -7.54
C LEU A 71 9.54 3.06 -8.93
N GLY A 72 9.00 4.27 -9.03
CA GLY A 72 8.83 4.97 -10.30
C GLY A 72 10.15 5.11 -11.08
N LYS A 73 11.24 5.49 -10.41
CA LYS A 73 12.57 5.57 -11.02
C LYS A 73 13.05 4.22 -11.57
N ARG A 74 12.83 3.13 -10.82
CA ARG A 74 13.18 1.77 -11.29
C ARG A 74 12.37 1.36 -12.51
N LEU A 75 11.05 1.60 -12.50
CA LEU A 75 10.17 1.28 -13.61
C LEU A 75 10.55 2.04 -14.90
N VAL A 76 10.86 3.34 -14.80
CA VAL A 76 11.33 4.13 -15.94
C VAL A 76 12.66 3.62 -16.50
N ASN A 77 13.57 3.19 -15.62
CA ASN A 77 14.85 2.63 -16.06
C ASN A 77 14.70 1.23 -16.69
N ALA A 78 13.77 0.42 -16.21
CA ALA A 78 13.51 -0.93 -16.74
C ALA A 78 12.71 -0.92 -18.05
N ALA A 79 12.05 0.18 -18.39
CA ALA A 79 11.32 0.36 -19.65
C ALA A 79 12.20 0.80 -20.83
N LYS A 80 13.50 1.03 -20.60
CA LYS A 80 14.49 1.31 -21.66
C LYS A 80 14.98 0.01 -22.29
#